data_AF-A0A3G8YD74-F1
#
_entry.id   AF-A0A3G8YD74-F1
#
_cell.length_a   1.000
_cell.length_b   1.000
_cell.length_c   1.000
_cell.angle_alpha   90.00
_cell.angle_beta   90.00
_cell.angle_gamma   90.00
#
_symmetry.space_group_name_H-M   'P 1'
#
loop_
_entity.id
_entity.type
_entity.pdbx_description
1 polymer ?
#
loop_
_entity_poly.entity_id
_entity_poly.type
_entity_poly.pdbx_seq_one_letter_code
_entity_poly.pdbx_strand_id
1 'polypeptide(L)' 'MFGRRVPVKYVLLFSVLLALVCGGTAIYFAQQRSWIATALLGVLAIWFAVDALRAWSWKKK' A
#
# COMPACT_ATOMS: atom_id res chain seq x y z
N MET A 1 7.37 -1.33 -12.32
CA MET A 1 7.46 -1.41 -13.80
C MET A 1 6.48 -2.48 -14.29
N PHE A 2 5.22 -2.11 -14.47
CA PHE A 2 4.18 -3.03 -14.93
C PHE A 2 3.93 -2.77 -16.42
N GLY A 3 4.84 -3.28 -17.25
CA GLY A 3 4.70 -3.25 -18.70
C GLY A 3 3.59 -4.19 -19.15
N ARG A 4 2.48 -3.62 -19.63
CA ARG A 4 1.47 -4.18 -20.55
C ARG A 4 0.78 -5.54 -20.24
N ARG A 5 1.24 -6.32 -19.25
CA ARG A 5 0.71 -7.67 -18.95
C ARG A 5 -0.26 -7.72 -17.77
N VAL A 6 -0.27 -6.73 -16.88
CA VAL A 6 -1.15 -6.73 -15.71
C VAL A 6 -2.21 -5.64 -15.87
N PRO A 7 -3.50 -5.98 -15.93
CA PRO A 7 -4.56 -4.99 -16.03
C PRO A 7 -4.50 -4.02 -14.84
N VAL A 8 -4.52 -2.72 -15.11
CA VAL A 8 -4.40 -1.63 -14.12
C VAL A 8 -5.35 -1.81 -12.93
N LYS A 9 -6.54 -2.37 -13.18
CA LYS A 9 -7.54 -2.72 -12.16
C LYS A 9 -7.01 -3.70 -11.09
N TYR A 10 -6.21 -4.70 -11.46
CA TYR A 10 -5.62 -5.64 -10.50
C TYR A 10 -4.45 -5.02 -9.73
N VAL A 11 -3.61 -4.21 -10.39
CA VAL A 11 -2.52 -3.48 -9.72
C VAL A 11 -3.07 -2.57 -8.63
N LEU A 12 -4.15 -1.85 -8.93
CA LEU A 12 -4.81 -0.96 -7.99
C LEU A 12 -5.43 -1.74 -6.83
N LEU A 13 -6.14 -2.85 -7.10
CA LEU A 13 -6.72 -3.69 -6.07
C LEU A 13 -5.65 -4.27 -5.13
N PHE A 14 -4.54 -4.76 -5.68
CA PHE A 14 -3.42 -5.31 -4.91
C PHE A 14 -2.70 -4.24 -4.07
N SER A 15 -2.43 -3.05 -4.62
CA SER A 15 -1.80 -1.97 -3.84
C SER A 15 -2.70 -1.48 -2.70
N VAL A 16 -4.03 -1.42 -2.90
CA VAL A 16 -4.99 -1.07 -1.82
C VAL A 16 -5.04 -2.16 -0.75
N LEU A 17 -5.09 -3.43 -1.15
CA LEU A 17 -5.05 -4.57 -0.22
C LEU A 17 -3.76 -4.57 0.59
N LEU A 18 -2.60 -4.35 -0.05
CA LEU A 18 -1.33 -4.26 0.67
C LEU A 18 -1.28 -3.05 1.60
N ALA A 19 -1.80 -1.89 1.19
CA ALA A 19 -1.87 -0.71 2.06
C ALA A 19 -2.72 -0.98 3.30
N LEU A 20 -3.85 -1.67 3.16
CA LEU A 20 -4.72 -2.06 4.27
C LEU A 20 -4.04 -3.08 5.20
N VAL A 21 -3.40 -4.10 4.65
CA VAL A 21 -2.66 -5.09 5.45
C VAL A 21 -1.52 -4.42 6.21
N CYS A 22 -0.74 -3.58 5.53
CA CYS A 22 0.40 -2.89 6.14
C CYS A 22 -0.06 -1.90 7.21
N GLY A 23 -1.10 -1.10 6.95
CA GLY A 23 -1.70 -0.20 7.93
C GLY A 23 -2.32 -0.94 9.13
N GLY A 24 -3.03 -2.04 8.89
CA GLY A 24 -3.60 -2.88 9.95
C GLY A 24 -2.54 -3.50 10.85
N THR A 25 -1.46 -4.03 10.25
CA THR A 25 -0.32 -4.54 11.02
C THR A 25 0.42 -3.43 11.76
N ALA A 26 0.51 -2.21 11.21
CA ALA A 26 1.11 -1.07 11.90
C ALA A 26 0.33 -0.72 13.18
N ILE A 27 -1.01 -0.72 13.13
CA ILE A 27 -1.87 -0.47 14.30
C ILE A 27 -1.69 -1.58 15.34
N TYR A 28 -1.63 -2.84 14.90
CA TYR A 28 -1.39 -3.98 15.79
C TYR A 28 -0.03 -3.89 16.49
N PHE A 29 1.04 -3.55 15.76
CA PHE A 29 2.38 -3.38 16.35
C PHE A 29 2.51 -2.12 17.21
N ALA A 30 1.72 -1.07 16.93
CA ALA A 30 1.63 0.10 17.78
C ALA A 30 1.07 -0.27 19.16
N GLN A 31 0.06 -1.14 19.21
CA GLN A 31 -0.48 -1.66 20.47
C GLN A 31 0.52 -2.54 21.22
N GLN A 32 1.38 -3.27 20.50
CA GLN A 32 2.49 -4.05 21.06
C GLN A 32 3.69 -3.18 21.49
N ARG A 33 3.58 -1.84 21.44
CA ARG A 33 4.61 -0.87 21.86
C ARG A 33 5.92 -0.95 21.08
N SER A 34 5.90 -1.56 19.90
CA SER A 34 7.07 -1.66 19.02
C SER A 34 7.06 -0.51 18.01
N TRP A 35 7.62 0.62 18.42
CA TRP A 35 7.60 1.88 17.68
C TRP A 35 8.37 1.80 16.35
N ILE A 36 9.44 1.02 16.30
CA ILE A 36 10.26 0.81 15.09
C ILE A 36 9.44 0.08 14.01
N ALA A 37 8.77 -1.01 14.41
CA ALA A 37 7.91 -1.78 13.50
C ALA A 37 6.74 -0.93 13.02
N THR A 38 6.14 -0.14 13.91
CA THR A 38 5.04 0.78 13.59
C THR A 38 5.47 1.84 12.57
N ALA A 39 6.63 2.46 12.75
CA ALA A 39 7.14 3.48 11.83
C ALA A 39 7.45 2.89 10.45
N LEU A 40 8.11 1.73 10.38
CA LEU A 40 8.42 1.04 9.13
C LEU A 40 7.15 0.63 8.36
N LEU A 41 6.21 -0.02 9.05
CA LEU A 41 4.94 -0.44 8.45
C LEU A 41 4.06 0.77 8.07
N GLY A 42 4.10 1.84 8.86
CA GLY A 42 3.42 3.09 8.53
C GLY A 42 3.94 3.74 7.26
N VAL A 43 5.27 3.83 7.11
CA VAL A 43 5.91 4.36 5.89
C VAL A 43 5.59 3.49 4.68
N LEU A 44 5.65 2.16 4.83
CA LEU A 44 5.26 1.22 3.78
C LEU A 44 3.79 1.38 3.38
N ALA A 45 2.88 1.52 4.35
CA ALA A 45 1.47 1.75 4.08
C ALA A 45 1.23 3.03 3.27
N ILE A 46 1.92 4.13 3.62
CA ILE A 46 1.87 5.39 2.87
C ILE A 46 2.41 5.19 1.45
N TRP A 47 3.53 4.49 1.29
CA TRP A 47 4.11 4.20 -0.02
C TRP A 47 3.14 3.41 -0.90
N PHE A 48 2.51 2.36 -0.38
CA PHE A 48 1.51 1.57 -1.11
C PHE A 48 0.24 2.38 -1.43
N ALA A 49 -0.18 3.28 -0.55
CA ALA A 49 -1.29 4.18 -0.82
C ALA A 49 -0.98 5.16 -1.97
N VAL A 50 0.21 5.76 -1.98
CA VAL A 50 0.67 6.65 -3.05
C VAL A 50 0.81 5.87 -4.37
N ASP A 51 1.31 4.64 -4.32
CA ASP A 51 1.41 3.76 -5.49
C ASP A 51 0.03 3.42 -6.06
N ALA A 52 -0.95 3.13 -5.20
CA ALA A 52 -2.34 2.91 -5.60
C ALA A 52 -2.96 4.15 -6.27
N LEU A 53 -2.72 5.35 -5.72
CA LEU A 53 -3.19 6.61 -6.33
C LEU A 53 -2.52 6.87 -7.68
N ARG A 54 -1.23 6.57 -7.80
CA ARG A 54 -0.49 6.66 -9.07
C ARG A 54 -1.05 5.69 -10.10
N ALA A 55 -1.36 4.44 -9.72
CA ALA A 55 -2.01 3.47 -10.58
C ALA A 55 -3.44 3.89 -10.98
N TRP A 56 -4.18 4.56 -10.09
CA TRP A 56 -5.50 5.11 -10.40
C TRP A 56 -5.44 6.23 -11.43
N SER A 57 -4.43 7.09 -11.34
CA SER A 57 -4.18 8.16 -12.33
C SER A 57 -3.96 7.60 -13.74
N TRP A 58 -3.26 6.46 -13.87
CA TRP A 58 -3.09 5.78 -15.17
C TRP A 58 -4.39 5.19 -15.74
N LYS A 59 -5.41 4.98 -14.90
CA LYS A 59 -6.72 4.50 -15.35
C LYS A 59 -7.61 5.62 -15.92
N LYS A 60 -7.26 6.89 -15.61
CA LYS A 60 -8.02 8.08 -16.00
C LYS A 60 -7.53 8.73 -17.30
N LYS A 61 -6.42 8.24 -17.87
CA LYS A 61 -5.80 8.73 -19.10
C LYS A 61 -6.09 7.77 -20.24
#